data_AF-A0A832T083-F1
#
_entry.id   AF-A0A832T083-F1
#
_cell.length_a   1.000
_cell.length_b   1.000
_cell.length_c   1.000
_cell.angle_alpha   90.00
_cell.angle_beta   90.00
_cell.angle_gamma   90.00
#
_symmetry.space_group_name_H-M   'P 1'
#
loop_
_entity.id
_entity.type
_entity.pdbx_description
1 polymer ?
#
loop_
_entity_poly.entity_id
_entity_poly.type
_entity_poly.pdbx_seq_one_letter_code
_entity_poly.pdbx_strand_id
1 'polypeptide(L)'
;MSEEKITYEDIQRYEFVLGKVPSLLLGTMIRRNSNLISKFESTIVSRLDTLNETQKRQLDIILNSEVSEIQALLKEAYDKSGKKQYKQLSEPKAAKFIESNLAELKKIVEK
;
A
#
# COMPACT_ATOMS: atom_id res chain seq x y z
N MET A 1 -9.38 23.36 7.47
CA MET A 1 -8.49 22.47 6.72
C MET A 1 -9.16 21.10 6.73
N SER A 2 -9.78 20.68 5.63
CA SER A 2 -10.29 19.31 5.53
C SER A 2 -9.10 18.37 5.56
N GLU A 3 -9.02 17.47 6.55
CA GLU A 3 -8.05 16.37 6.55
C GLU A 3 -8.27 15.54 5.29
N GLU A 4 -7.43 15.73 4.28
CA GLU A 4 -7.48 14.96 3.04
C GLU A 4 -7.11 13.51 3.38
N LYS A 5 -8.04 12.57 3.16
CA LYS A 5 -7.86 11.14 3.43
C LYS A 5 -7.96 10.37 2.13
N ILE A 6 -7.16 9.32 2.00
CA ILE A 6 -7.26 8.38 0.88
C ILE A 6 -8.58 7.63 0.98
N THR A 7 -9.34 7.58 -0.11
CA THR A 7 -10.60 6.83 -0.16
C THR A 7 -10.46 5.56 -0.99
N TYR A 8 -11.51 4.73 -0.99
CA TYR A 8 -11.60 3.56 -1.85
C TYR A 8 -11.43 3.92 -3.34
N GLU A 9 -12.00 5.03 -3.78
CA GLU A 9 -11.97 5.47 -5.19
C GLU A 9 -10.54 5.80 -5.64
N ASP A 10 -9.67 6.23 -4.73
CA ASP A 10 -8.25 6.47 -5.01
C ASP A 10 -7.50 5.16 -5.23
N ILE A 11 -7.67 4.19 -4.34
CA ILE A 11 -6.99 2.88 -4.43
C ILE A 11 -7.55 2.00 -5.55
N GLN A 12 -8.83 2.14 -5.88
CA GLN A 12 -9.48 1.38 -6.95
C GLN A 12 -8.82 1.63 -8.31
N ARG A 13 -8.30 2.84 -8.55
CA ARG A 13 -7.57 3.17 -9.80
C ARG A 13 -6.33 2.31 -10.00
N TYR A 14 -5.75 1.80 -8.91
CA TYR A 14 -4.55 0.96 -8.92
C TYR A 14 -4.84 -0.52 -8.71
N GLU A 15 -6.12 -0.90 -8.65
CA GLU A 15 -6.55 -2.27 -8.36
C GLU A 15 -6.01 -3.31 -9.36
N PHE A 16 -5.73 -2.89 -10.60
CA PHE A 16 -5.08 -3.72 -11.61
C PHE A 16 -3.72 -4.25 -11.16
N VAL A 17 -3.01 -3.54 -10.27
CA VAL A 17 -1.72 -3.98 -9.69
C VAL A 17 -1.93 -5.13 -8.73
N LEU A 18 -2.96 -5.06 -7.87
CA LEU A 18 -3.30 -6.14 -6.94
C LEU A 18 -3.75 -7.41 -7.67
N GLY A 19 -4.39 -7.24 -8.83
CA GLY A 19 -4.74 -8.36 -9.72
C GLY A 19 -3.54 -9.13 -10.27
N LYS A 20 -2.35 -8.51 -10.35
CA LYS A 20 -1.12 -9.16 -10.85
C LYS A 20 -0.47 -10.08 -9.82
N VAL A 21 -0.80 -9.93 -8.53
CA VAL A 21 -0.24 -10.75 -7.45
C VAL A 21 -1.26 -11.80 -7.02
N PRO A 22 -0.98 -13.10 -7.22
CA PRO A 22 -1.83 -14.16 -6.70
C PRO A 22 -1.98 -14.06 -5.18
N SER A 23 -3.20 -14.20 -4.67
CA SER A 23 -3.48 -14.12 -3.22
C SER A 23 -2.66 -15.11 -2.38
N LEU A 24 -2.36 -16.30 -2.90
CA LEU A 24 -1.50 -17.27 -2.21
C LEU A 24 -0.06 -16.77 -2.05
N LEU A 25 0.46 -16.11 -3.08
CA LEU A 25 1.80 -15.53 -3.07
C LEU A 25 1.87 -14.34 -2.11
N LEU A 26 0.86 -13.46 -2.16
CA LEU A 26 0.74 -12.34 -1.22
C LEU A 26 0.71 -12.82 0.23
N GLY A 27 -0.10 -13.85 0.53
CA GLY A 27 -0.16 -14.45 1.87
C GLY A 27 1.20 -15.01 2.34
N THR A 28 2.00 -15.53 1.42
CA THR A 28 3.37 -16.00 1.72
C THR A 28 4.31 -14.84 2.02
N MET A 29 4.22 -13.75 1.24
CA MET A 29 5.02 -12.53 1.46
C MET A 29 4.70 -11.88 2.81
N ILE A 30 3.41 -11.77 3.15
CA ILE A 30 2.95 -11.25 4.45
C ILE A 30 3.51 -12.12 5.58
N ARG A 31 3.36 -13.44 5.50
CA ARG A 31 3.84 -14.38 6.54
C ARG A 31 5.36 -14.29 6.75
N ARG A 32 6.11 -14.09 5.68
CA ARG A 32 7.58 -13.94 5.71
C ARG A 32 8.04 -12.53 6.05
N ASN A 33 7.11 -11.59 6.26
CA ASN A 33 7.40 -10.16 6.40
C ASN A 33 8.34 -9.66 5.29
N SER A 34 8.09 -10.07 4.05
CA SER A 34 8.99 -9.79 2.94
C SER A 34 9.05 -8.29 2.66
N ASN A 35 10.27 -7.80 2.51
CA ASN A 35 10.53 -6.44 2.10
C ASN A 35 10.41 -6.33 0.58
N LEU A 36 9.27 -5.81 0.11
CA LEU A 36 9.01 -5.60 -1.30
C LEU A 36 9.68 -4.33 -1.83
N ILE A 37 9.92 -3.34 -0.95
CA ILE A 37 10.54 -2.09 -1.35
C ILE A 37 11.97 -2.32 -1.84
N SER A 38 12.84 -2.96 -1.03
CA SER A 38 14.19 -3.33 -1.48
C SER A 38 14.17 -4.17 -2.75
N LYS A 39 13.23 -5.12 -2.86
CA LYS A 39 13.15 -6.02 -4.02
C LYS A 39 12.84 -5.28 -5.32
N PHE A 40 12.11 -4.16 -5.25
CA PHE A 40 11.66 -3.40 -6.41
C PHE A 40 12.19 -1.96 -6.43
N GLU A 41 13.26 -1.67 -5.68
CA GLU A 41 13.79 -0.32 -5.46
C GLU A 41 14.02 0.44 -6.77
N SER A 42 14.68 -0.17 -7.76
CA SER A 42 14.95 0.47 -9.05
C SER A 42 13.67 0.90 -9.80
N THR A 43 12.63 0.07 -9.72
CA THR A 43 11.32 0.35 -10.34
C THR A 43 10.57 1.43 -9.57
N ILE A 44 10.67 1.42 -8.24
CA ILE A 44 10.06 2.43 -7.37
C ILE A 44 10.69 3.79 -7.64
N VAL A 45 12.01 3.91 -7.58
CA VAL A 45 12.74 5.16 -7.84
C VAL A 45 12.38 5.72 -9.22
N SER A 46 12.44 4.90 -10.26
CA SER A 46 12.06 5.32 -11.62
C SER A 46 10.61 5.82 -11.73
N ARG A 47 9.70 5.35 -10.87
CA ARG A 47 8.31 5.79 -10.86
C ARG A 47 8.07 7.04 -10.02
N LEU A 48 8.82 7.23 -8.93
CA LEU A 48 8.71 8.40 -8.05
C LEU A 48 8.92 9.70 -8.84
N ASP A 49 9.90 9.71 -9.76
CA ASP A 49 10.18 10.88 -10.62
C ASP A 49 9.04 11.22 -11.59
N THR A 50 8.12 10.29 -11.82
CA THR A 50 7.00 10.44 -12.77
C THR A 50 5.66 10.75 -12.10
N LEU A 51 5.63 10.84 -10.76
CA LEU A 51 4.39 11.13 -10.04
C LEU A 51 3.91 12.56 -10.31
N ASN A 52 2.62 12.71 -10.56
CA ASN A 52 1.99 14.02 -10.58
C ASN A 52 1.68 14.52 -9.15
N GLU A 53 1.27 15.79 -9.03
CA GLU A 53 1.02 16.42 -7.72
C GLU A 53 -0.09 15.76 -6.90
N THR A 54 -1.08 15.13 -7.53
CA THR A 54 -2.09 14.35 -6.82
C THR A 54 -1.48 13.07 -6.25
N GLN A 55 -0.68 12.36 -7.04
CA GLN A 55 -0.05 11.12 -6.63
C GLN A 55 1.01 11.33 -5.54
N LYS A 56 1.77 12.43 -5.61
CA LYS A 56 2.72 12.82 -4.56
C LYS A 56 2.01 13.08 -3.24
N ARG A 57 0.90 13.84 -3.26
CA ARG A 57 0.07 14.06 -2.08
C ARG A 57 -0.51 12.76 -1.52
N GLN A 58 -1.02 11.89 -2.39
CA GLN A 58 -1.54 10.60 -1.95
C GLN A 58 -0.47 9.72 -1.30
N LEU A 59 0.74 9.71 -1.87
CA LEU A 59 1.89 9.00 -1.31
C LEU A 59 2.27 9.56 0.07
N ASP A 60 2.33 10.88 0.20
CA ASP A 60 2.64 11.55 1.48
C ASP A 60 1.62 11.21 2.56
N ILE A 61 0.32 11.23 2.23
CA ILE A 61 -0.74 10.80 3.16
C ILE A 61 -0.49 9.34 3.60
N ILE A 62 -0.26 8.42 2.66
CA ILE A 62 -0.04 6.99 2.97
C ILE A 62 1.20 6.77 3.84
N LEU A 63 2.30 7.49 3.59
CA LEU A 63 3.54 7.35 4.35
C LEU A 63 3.46 7.91 5.77
N ASN A 64 2.47 8.76 6.04
CA ASN A 64 2.23 9.38 7.34
C ASN A 64 0.96 8.87 8.04
N SER A 65 0.17 8.00 7.38
CA SER A 65 -0.98 7.33 7.98
C SER A 65 -0.57 6.24 8.97
N GLU A 66 -1.35 6.11 10.03
CA GLU A 66 -1.25 4.97 10.93
C GLU A 66 -1.65 3.68 10.21
N VAL A 67 -0.96 2.58 10.49
CA VAL A 67 -1.23 1.31 9.79
C VAL A 67 -2.67 0.82 10.02
N SER A 68 -3.27 1.13 11.18
CA SER A 68 -4.68 0.84 11.44
C SER A 68 -5.62 1.57 10.48
N GLU A 69 -5.30 2.80 10.07
CA GLU A 69 -6.11 3.56 9.12
C GLU A 69 -6.02 2.95 7.72
N ILE A 70 -4.80 2.58 7.31
CA ILE A 70 -4.55 1.89 6.05
C ILE A 70 -5.32 0.55 6.04
N GLN A 71 -5.29 -0.20 7.13
CA GLN A 71 -6.02 -1.47 7.24
C GLN A 71 -7.54 -1.28 7.22
N ALA A 72 -8.07 -0.20 7.81
CA ALA A 72 -9.48 0.14 7.72
C ALA A 72 -9.91 0.46 6.28
N LEU A 73 -9.12 1.25 5.55
CA LEU A 73 -9.35 1.54 4.13
C LEU A 73 -9.30 0.25 3.28
N LEU A 74 -8.32 -0.63 3.52
CA LEU A 74 -8.23 -1.91 2.83
C LEU A 74 -9.40 -2.84 3.18
N LYS A 75 -9.95 -2.75 4.40
CA LYS A 75 -11.16 -3.48 4.79
C LYS A 75 -12.37 -2.99 4.01
N GLU A 76 -12.56 -1.68 3.89
CA GLU A 76 -13.59 -1.08 3.05
C GLU A 76 -13.45 -1.54 1.58
N ALA A 77 -12.22 -1.53 1.06
CA ALA A 77 -11.93 -1.98 -0.30
C ALA A 77 -12.29 -3.45 -0.52
N TYR A 78 -12.04 -4.31 0.48
CA TYR A 78 -12.47 -5.69 0.43
C TYR A 78 -13.99 -5.82 0.42
N ASP A 79 -14.69 -5.07 1.27
CA ASP A 79 -16.15 -5.12 1.37
C ASP A 79 -16.83 -4.70 0.07
N LYS A 80 -16.25 -3.72 -0.66
CA LYS A 80 -16.77 -3.26 -1.96
C LYS A 80 -16.40 -4.18 -3.13
N SER A 81 -15.19 -4.75 -3.14
CA SER A 81 -14.64 -5.44 -4.33
C SER A 81 -14.60 -6.98 -4.24
N GLY A 82 -14.69 -7.53 -3.03
CA GLY A 82 -14.52 -8.96 -2.76
C GLY A 82 -13.10 -9.51 -2.96
N LYS A 83 -12.10 -8.66 -3.27
CA LYS A 83 -10.75 -9.14 -3.62
C LYS A 83 -9.98 -9.63 -2.39
N LYS A 84 -9.50 -10.88 -2.47
CA LYS A 84 -8.80 -11.55 -1.36
C LYS A 84 -7.52 -10.82 -0.92
N GLN A 85 -6.86 -10.11 -1.83
CA GLN A 85 -5.65 -9.37 -1.54
C GLN A 85 -5.91 -8.24 -0.53
N TYR A 86 -7.00 -7.49 -0.70
CA TYR A 86 -7.41 -6.46 0.25
C TYR A 86 -7.74 -7.06 1.62
N LYS A 87 -8.45 -8.19 1.65
CA LYS A 87 -8.71 -8.92 2.90
C LYS A 87 -7.42 -9.29 3.61
N GLN A 88 -6.45 -9.84 2.88
CA GLN A 88 -5.19 -10.28 3.49
C GLN A 88 -4.40 -9.13 4.10
N LEU A 89 -4.42 -7.95 3.46
CA LEU A 89 -3.71 -6.77 3.92
C LEU A 89 -4.44 -6.03 5.05
N SER A 90 -5.77 -6.10 5.11
CA SER A 90 -6.57 -5.48 6.18
C SER A 90 -6.55 -6.25 7.51
N GLU A 91 -6.12 -7.51 7.50
CA GLU A 91 -6.06 -8.32 8.72
C GLU A 91 -4.87 -7.92 9.62
N PRO A 92 -5.01 -7.93 10.97
CA PRO A 92 -3.95 -7.51 11.90
C PRO A 92 -2.59 -8.18 11.68
N LYS A 93 -2.59 -9.44 11.23
CA LYS A 93 -1.37 -10.21 10.93
C LYS A 93 -0.49 -9.59 9.83
N ALA A 94 -1.05 -8.69 9.01
CA ALA A 94 -0.34 -7.97 7.96
C ALA A 94 0.24 -6.62 8.43
N ALA A 95 -0.06 -6.17 9.64
CA ALA A 95 0.37 -4.85 10.15
C ALA A 95 1.89 -4.69 10.05
N LYS A 96 2.66 -5.62 10.61
CA LYS A 96 4.14 -5.60 10.54
C LYS A 96 4.68 -5.59 9.10
N PHE A 97 4.02 -6.29 8.20
CA PHE A 97 4.39 -6.32 6.78
C PHE A 97 4.18 -4.95 6.13
N ILE A 98 3.04 -4.31 6.42
CA ILE A 98 2.74 -2.96 5.93
C ILE A 98 3.71 -1.94 6.55
N GLU A 99 3.88 -1.94 7.87
CA GLU A 99 4.79 -1.06 8.61
C GLU A 99 6.21 -1.11 8.05
N SER A 100 6.78 -2.31 7.90
CA SER A 100 8.15 -2.47 7.43
C SER A 100 8.35 -2.00 5.99
N ASN A 101 7.38 -2.24 5.10
CA ASN A 101 7.43 -1.75 3.73
C ASN A 101 7.23 -0.23 3.66
N LEU A 102 6.32 0.37 4.44
CA LEU A 102 6.14 1.82 4.48
C LEU A 102 7.37 2.53 5.03
N ALA A 103 7.95 2.02 6.12
CA ALA A 103 9.17 2.56 6.70
C ALA A 103 10.34 2.54 5.72
N GLU A 104 10.41 1.53 4.85
CA GLU A 104 11.43 1.45 3.83
C GLU A 104 11.17 2.36 2.62
N LEU A 105 9.91 2.44 2.18
CA LEU A 105 9.53 3.36 1.13
C LEU A 105 9.81 4.81 1.55
N LYS A 106 9.53 5.14 2.82
CA LYS A 106 9.82 6.46 3.40
C LYS A 106 11.31 6.82 3.29
N LYS A 107 12.22 5.86 3.53
CA LYS A 107 13.67 6.07 3.34
C LYS A 107 14.08 6.36 1.89
N ILE A 108 13.29 5.93 0.90
CA ILE A 108 13.55 6.22 -0.51
C ILE A 108 13.01 7.60 -0.87
N VAL A 109 11.84 7.96 -0.34
CA VAL A 109 11.15 9.22 -0.66
C VAL A 109 11.79 10.42 0.05
N GLU A 110 12.30 10.24 1.27
CA GLU A 110 12.92 11.30 2.09
C GLU A 110 14.45 11.37 1.96
N LYS A 111 15.02 10.60 1.03
CA LYS A 111 16.46 10.64 0.70
C LYS A 111 16.80 11.87 -0.13
#